data_AF-A0A2D2AUR3-F1
#
_entry.id   AF-A0A2D2AUR3-F1
#
_cell.length_a   1.000
_cell.length_b   1.000
_cell.length_c   1.000
_cell.angle_alpha   90.00
_cell.angle_beta   90.00
_cell.angle_gamma   90.00
#
_symmetry.space_group_name_H-M   'P 1'
#
loop_
_entity.id
_entity.type
_entity.pdbx_description
1 polymer ?
#
loop_
_entity_poly.entity_id
_entity_poly.type
_entity_poly.pdbx_seq_one_letter_code
_entity_poly.pdbx_strand_id
1 'polypeptide(L)'
;MNVSLTPELEAFVEQAVKSGRYGSASEAVREGLRLLQEREAKFLRLKKDIEDGLASGDAGEFDDKVLERIKTEGRKRLLARQAAE
;
A
#
# COMPACT_ATOMS: atom_id res chain seq x y z
N MET A 1 -27.43 7.25 -3.50
CA MET A 1 -27.16 6.64 -2.18
C MET A 1 -27.06 7.76 -1.18
N ASN A 2 -27.77 7.70 -0.05
CA ASN A 2 -27.65 8.69 1.02
C ASN A 2 -26.88 8.05 2.17
N VAL A 3 -25.86 8.75 2.71
CA VAL A 3 -25.01 8.25 3.79
C VAL A 3 -25.05 9.26 4.91
N SER A 4 -25.39 8.80 6.12
CA SER A 4 -25.38 9.65 7.31
C SER A 4 -23.97 9.74 7.87
N LEU A 5 -23.51 10.96 8.11
CA LEU A 5 -22.26 11.24 8.81
C LEU A 5 -22.55 11.55 10.28
N THR A 6 -21.55 11.34 11.14
CA THR A 6 -21.62 11.90 12.50
C THR A 6 -21.48 13.43 12.42
N PRO A 7 -21.98 14.18 13.41
CA PRO A 7 -21.89 15.64 13.41
C PRO A 7 -20.46 16.17 13.23
N GLU A 8 -19.46 15.46 13.77
CA GLU A 8 -18.05 15.83 13.67
C GLU A 8 -17.53 15.70 12.24
N LEU A 9 -17.92 14.64 11.53
CA LEU A 9 -17.54 14.40 10.14
C LEU A 9 -18.25 15.38 9.19
N GLU A 10 -19.50 15.71 9.48
CA GLU A 10 -20.24 16.73 8.73
C GLU A 10 -19.56 18.10 8.86
N ALA A 11 -19.23 18.52 10.08
CA ALA A 11 -18.50 19.76 10.33
C ALA A 11 -17.13 19.79 9.63
N PHE A 12 -16.39 18.67 9.63
CA PHE A 12 -15.13 18.54 8.92
C PHE A 12 -15.30 18.73 7.40
N VAL A 13 -16.27 18.05 6.80
CA VAL A 13 -16.54 18.14 5.35
C VAL A 13 -16.99 19.55 4.99
N GLU A 14 -17.88 20.15 5.78
CA GLU A 14 -18.31 21.55 5.57
C GLU A 14 -17.13 22.52 5.62
N GLN A 15 -16.25 22.39 6.61
CA GLN A 15 -15.08 23.27 6.73
C GLN A 15 -14.13 23.10 5.54
N ALA A 16 -13.94 21.86 5.07
CA ALA A 16 -13.11 21.59 3.91
C ALA A 16 -13.69 22.19 2.62
N VAL A 17 -15.01 22.21 2.46
CA VAL A 17 -15.68 22.87 1.33
C VAL A 17 -15.65 24.40 1.48
N LYS A 18 -16.00 24.94 2.65
CA LYS A 18 -16.00 26.39 2.94
C LYS A 18 -14.61 27.03 2.77
N SER A 19 -13.56 26.29 3.08
CA SER A 19 -12.16 26.74 2.87
C SER A 19 -11.69 26.62 1.43
N GLY A 20 -12.49 26.04 0.53
CA GLY A 20 -12.14 25.84 -0.88
C GLY A 20 -11.20 24.66 -1.12
N ARG A 21 -10.92 23.81 -0.13
CA ARG A 21 -10.11 22.59 -0.30
C ARG A 21 -10.80 21.58 -1.23
N TYR A 22 -12.12 21.53 -1.20
CA TYR A 22 -12.95 20.73 -2.11
C TYR A 22 -14.10 21.56 -2.65
N GLY A 23 -14.51 21.32 -3.90
CA GLY A 23 -15.64 22.00 -4.53
C GLY A 23 -17.01 21.49 -4.07
N SER A 24 -17.06 20.30 -3.45
CA SER A 24 -18.31 19.74 -2.90
C SER A 24 -18.07 18.71 -1.79
N ALA A 25 -19.09 18.45 -0.98
CA ALA A 25 -19.06 17.38 0.01
C ALA A 25 -18.83 16.00 -0.65
N SER A 26 -19.46 15.74 -1.79
CA SER A 26 -19.29 14.49 -2.52
C SER A 26 -17.87 14.28 -3.03
N GLU A 27 -17.15 15.35 -3.36
CA GLU A 27 -15.74 15.28 -3.73
C GLU A 27 -14.87 14.89 -2.54
N ALA A 28 -15.05 15.54 -1.39
CA ALA A 28 -14.33 15.21 -0.16
C ALA A 28 -14.55 13.74 0.26
N VAL A 29 -15.79 13.26 0.17
CA VAL A 29 -16.14 11.86 0.49
C VAL A 29 -15.50 10.89 -0.50
N ARG A 30 -15.54 11.16 -1.81
CA ARG A 30 -14.90 10.31 -2.81
C ARG A 30 -13.40 10.17 -2.57
N GLU A 31 -12.74 11.28 -2.25
CA GLU A 31 -11.31 11.26 -1.94
C GLU A 31 -11.01 10.45 -0.67
N GLY A 32 -11.81 10.63 0.39
CA GLY A 32 -11.71 9.81 1.60
C GLY A 32 -11.89 8.31 1.33
N LEU A 33 -12.86 7.94 0.49
CA LEU A 33 -13.09 6.55 0.07
C LEU A 33 -11.94 6.00 -0.78
N ARG A 34 -11.37 6.81 -1.68
CA ARG A 34 -10.20 6.40 -2.48
C ARG A 34 -9.01 6.08 -1.57
N LEU A 35 -8.73 6.94 -0.59
CA LEU A 35 -7.65 6.71 0.38
C LEU A 35 -7.91 5.46 1.24
N LEU A 36 -9.17 5.23 1.63
CA LEU A 36 -9.57 4.01 2.35
C LEU A 36 -9.29 2.76 1.50
N GLN A 37 -9.75 2.73 0.24
CA GLN A 37 -9.52 1.62 -0.68
C GLN A 37 -8.04 1.34 -0.89
N GLU A 38 -7.23 2.39 -1.07
CA GLU A 38 -5.77 2.25 -1.21
C GLU A 38 -5.12 1.66 0.04
N ARG A 39 -5.56 2.08 1.22
CA ARG A 39 -5.06 1.54 2.49
C ARG A 39 -5.46 0.06 2.64
N GLU A 40 -6.70 -0.29 2.33
CA GLU A 40 -7.19 -1.68 2.37
C GLU A 40 -6.43 -2.56 1.39
N ALA A 41 -6.21 -2.10 0.16
CA ALA A 41 -5.44 -2.84 -0.84
C ALA A 41 -3.99 -3.07 -0.39
N LYS A 42 -3.33 -2.05 0.20
CA LYS A 42 -1.97 -2.20 0.77
C LYS A 42 -1.95 -3.20 1.92
N PHE A 43 -2.96 -3.16 2.80
CA PHE A 43 -3.05 -4.08 3.92
C PHE A 43 -3.27 -5.53 3.47
N LEU A 44 -4.18 -5.75 2.52
CA LEU A 44 -4.44 -7.07 1.94
C LEU A 44 -3.20 -7.63 1.23
N ARG A 45 -2.47 -6.80 0.50
CA ARG A 45 -1.19 -7.20 -0.12
C ARG A 45 -0.17 -7.60 0.94
N LEU A 46 0.03 -6.78 1.97
CA LEU A 46 0.97 -7.11 3.06
C LEU A 46 0.59 -8.42 3.75
N LYS A 47 -0.70 -8.62 4.03
CA LYS A 47 -1.19 -9.87 4.63
C LYS A 47 -0.84 -11.07 3.74
N LYS A 48 -1.07 -10.94 2.43
CA LYS A 48 -0.72 -11.97 1.46
C LYS A 48 0.79 -12.22 1.42
N ASP A 49 1.61 -11.18 1.39
CA ASP A 49 3.08 -11.32 1.35
C ASP A 49 3.60 -12.06 2.60
N ILE A 50 2.99 -11.83 3.76
CA ILE A 50 3.29 -12.55 5.00
C ILE A 50 2.86 -14.02 4.90
N GLU A 51 1.64 -14.30 4.42
CA GLU A 51 1.14 -15.66 4.23
C GLU A 51 2.02 -16.46 3.25
N ASP A 52 2.38 -15.85 2.11
CA ASP A 52 3.26 -16.45 1.11
C ASP A 52 4.67 -16.70 1.69
N GLY A 53 5.18 -15.78 2.52
CA GLY A 53 6.44 -15.94 3.24
C GLY A 53 6.42 -17.07 4.27
N LEU A 54 5.36 -17.19 5.07
CA LEU A 54 5.19 -18.28 6.03
C LEU A 54 5.03 -19.65 5.34
N ALA A 55 4.44 -19.66 4.14
CA ALA A 55 4.31 -20.86 3.32
C ALA A 55 5.59 -21.20 2.52
N SER A 56 6.62 -20.35 2.52
CA SER A 56 7.82 -20.51 1.68
C SER A 56 8.83 -21.55 2.17
N GLY A 57 8.55 -22.18 3.32
CA GLY A 57 9.41 -23.19 3.95
C GLY A 57 10.07 -22.69 5.22
N ASP A 58 10.97 -23.50 5.78
CA ASP A 58 11.63 -23.17 7.04
C ASP A 58 12.63 -22.03 6.87
N ALA A 59 12.62 -21.11 7.84
CA ALA A 59 13.61 -20.04 7.90
C ALA A 59 15.00 -20.62 8.21
N GLY A 60 16.00 -20.25 7.41
CA GLY A 60 17.41 -20.54 7.66
C GLY A 60 18.11 -19.40 8.43
N GLU A 61 19.33 -19.67 8.88
CA GLU A 61 20.20 -18.64 9.47
C GLU A 61 20.52 -17.54 8.43
N PHE A 62 20.49 -16.28 8.87
CA PHE A 62 20.81 -15.13 8.03
C PHE A 62 22.09 -14.45 8.54
N ASP A 63 23.21 -14.75 7.88
CA ASP A 63 24.53 -14.19 8.16
C ASP A 63 25.09 -13.41 6.94
N ASP A 64 26.28 -12.82 7.11
CA ASP A 64 26.93 -12.07 6.04
C ASP A 64 27.20 -12.91 4.78
N LYS A 65 27.45 -14.22 4.93
CA LYS A 65 27.67 -15.12 3.79
C LYS A 65 26.39 -15.35 3.00
N VAL A 66 25.25 -15.50 3.68
CA VAL A 66 23.92 -15.57 3.05
C VAL A 66 23.64 -14.26 2.32
N LEU A 67 23.89 -13.12 2.96
CA LEU A 67 23.68 -11.81 2.34
C LEU A 67 24.52 -11.64 1.06
N GLU A 68 25.81 -11.99 1.08
CA GLU A 68 26.68 -11.89 -0.10
C GLU A 68 26.27 -12.84 -1.22
N ARG A 69 25.77 -14.04 -0.89
CA ARG A 69 25.18 -14.95 -1.89
C ARG A 69 23.94 -14.36 -2.53
N ILE A 70 23.02 -13.79 -1.74
CA ILE A 70 21.79 -13.13 -2.26
C ILE A 70 22.15 -11.98 -3.20
N LYS A 71 23.08 -11.10 -2.81
CA LYS A 71 23.53 -9.97 -3.65
C LYS A 71 24.16 -10.46 -4.96
N THR A 72 25.04 -11.46 -4.89
CA THR A 72 25.71 -12.02 -6.06
C THR A 72 24.71 -12.58 -7.05
N GLU A 73 23.74 -13.36 -6.57
CA GLU A 73 22.69 -13.93 -7.40
C GLU A 73 21.77 -12.86 -7.99
N GLY A 74 21.40 -11.85 -7.20
CA GLY A 74 20.61 -10.71 -7.68
C GLY A 74 21.30 -9.94 -8.82
N ARG A 75 22.61 -9.68 -8.71
CA ARG A 75 23.39 -9.02 -9.77
C ARG A 75 23.45 -9.84 -11.06
N LYS A 76 23.62 -11.17 -10.95
CA LYS A 76 23.58 -12.07 -12.11
C LYS A 76 22.25 -12.00 -12.85
N ARG A 77 21.13 -12.04 -12.12
CA ARG A 77 19.78 -11.94 -12.70
C ARG A 77 19.52 -10.60 -13.37
N LEU A 78 20.02 -9.51 -12.77
CA LEU A 78 19.91 -8.17 -13.36
C LEU A 78 20.67 -8.09 -14.70
N LEU A 79 21.92 -8.56 -14.74
CA LEU A 79 22.73 -8.57 -15.97
C LEU A 79 22.09 -9.43 -17.06
N ALA A 80 21.54 -10.61 -16.69
CA ALA A 80 20.85 -11.47 -17.63
C ALA A 80 19.59 -10.80 -18.23
N ARG A 81 18.85 -10.04 -17.43
CA ARG A 81 17.69 -9.27 -17.91
C ARG A 81 18.10 -8.15 -18.87
N GLN A 82 19.18 -7.44 -18.56
CA GLN A 82 19.69 -6.35 -19.42
C GLN A 82 20.27 -6.85 -20.75
N ALA A 83 20.86 -8.05 -20.77
CA ALA A 83 21.37 -8.66 -22.00
C ALA A 83 20.26 -9.25 -22.90
N ALA A 84 19.04 -9.39 -22.37
CA ALA A 84 17.87 -9.90 -23.09
C ALA A 84 16.97 -8.79 -23.65
N GLU A 85 17.26 -7.52 -23.34
CA GLU A 85 16.63 -6.30 -23.87
C GLU A 85 17.48 -5.72 -25.01
#